data_AF-A0A662MYN4-F1
#
_entry.id   AF-A0A662MYN4-F1
#
_cell.length_a   1.000
_cell.length_b   1.000
_cell.length_c   1.000
_cell.angle_alpha   90.00
_cell.angle_beta   90.00
_cell.angle_gamma   90.00
#
_symmetry.space_group_name_H-M   'P 1'
#
loop_
_entity.id
_entity.type
_entity.pdbx_description
1 polymer ?
#
loop_
_entity_poly.entity_id
_entity_poly.type
_entity_poly.pdbx_seq_one_letter_code
_entity_poly.pdbx_strand_id
1 'polypeptide(L)' 'MELKYRRASSWEFDLIMKEAEKFGELKHEFFGIVEGKFRDVYAVNEEVWREIENLKIKPYAFGTFV' A
#
# COMPACT_ATOMS: atom_id res chain seq x y z
N MET A 1 -1.82 -17.89 9.19
CA MET A 1 -2.49 -16.60 9.01
C MET A 1 -2.62 -16.38 7.52
N GLU A 2 -3.84 -16.17 7.05
CA GLU A 2 -4.09 -15.77 5.67
C GLU A 2 -3.84 -14.27 5.57
N LEU A 3 -2.93 -13.86 4.70
CA LEU A 3 -2.61 -12.45 4.49
C LEU A 3 -3.70 -11.85 3.61
N LYS A 4 -4.22 -10.68 4.02
CA LYS A 4 -5.19 -9.93 3.23
C LYS A 4 -4.52 -8.75 2.55
N TYR A 5 -4.91 -8.51 1.31
CA TYR A 5 -4.42 -7.41 0.50
C TYR A 5 -5.57 -6.48 0.19
N ARG A 6 -5.36 -5.19 0.36
CA ARG A 6 -6.35 -4.17 0.01
C ARG A 6 -5.67 -2.85 -0.27
N ARG A 7 -6.43 -1.93 -0.85
CA ARG A 7 -6.01 -0.54 -0.98
C ARG A 7 -5.88 0.11 0.40
N ALA A 8 -4.98 1.09 0.51
CA ALA A 8 -4.95 1.96 1.66
C ALA A 8 -6.34 2.63 1.82
N SER A 9 -6.88 2.58 3.03
CA SER A 9 -8.09 3.33 3.37
C SER A 9 -7.77 4.82 3.42
N SER A 10 -8.81 5.67 3.34
CA SER A 10 -8.63 7.14 3.45
C SER A 10 -7.84 7.53 4.70
N TRP A 11 -8.15 6.92 5.84
CA TRP A 11 -7.45 7.20 7.08
C TRP A 11 -5.97 6.80 7.05
N GLU A 12 -5.64 5.64 6.45
CA GLU A 12 -4.24 5.24 6.31
C GLU A 12 -3.50 6.12 5.31
N PHE A 13 -4.16 6.54 4.24
CA PHE A 13 -3.62 7.50 3.29
C PHE A 13 -3.33 8.85 3.95
N ASP A 14 -4.22 9.35 4.80
CA ASP A 14 -4.01 10.59 5.57
C ASP A 14 -2.79 10.49 6.49
N LEU A 15 -2.57 9.33 7.11
CA LEU A 15 -1.37 9.08 7.93
C LEU A 15 -0.09 9.08 7.09
N ILE A 16 -0.13 8.48 5.89
CA ILE A 16 0.99 8.45 4.95
C ILE A 16 1.31 9.89 4.49
N MET A 17 0.29 10.64 4.07
CA MET A 17 0.42 12.04 3.65
C MET A 17 1.02 12.91 4.76
N LYS A 18 0.46 12.82 5.97
CA LYS A 18 0.94 13.58 7.13
C LYS A 18 2.40 13.30 7.46
N GLU A 19 2.88 12.07 7.25
CA GLU A 19 4.29 11.75 7.45
C GLU A 19 5.15 12.28 6.31
N ALA A 20 4.71 12.13 5.06
CA ALA A 20 5.46 12.56 3.88
C ALA A 20 5.61 14.09 3.80
N GLU A 21 4.57 14.85 4.13
CA GLU A 21 4.55 16.32 4.11
C GLU A 21 5.59 16.96 5.04
N LYS A 22 6.09 16.22 6.04
CA LYS A 22 7.21 16.67 6.89
C LYS A 22 8.52 16.80 6.10
N PHE A 23 8.65 16.07 5.01
CA PHE A 23 9.87 15.97 4.21
C PHE A 23 9.71 16.59 2.81
N GLY A 24 8.49 16.91 2.39
CA GLY A 24 8.18 17.55 1.11
C GLY A 24 6.88 17.04 0.50
N GLU A 25 6.70 17.28 -0.80
CA GLU A 25 5.52 16.84 -1.54
C GLU A 25 5.58 15.34 -1.85
N LEU A 26 4.53 14.59 -1.47
CA LEU A 26 4.38 13.19 -1.84
C LEU A 26 3.93 13.09 -3.30
N LYS A 27 4.81 12.58 -4.17
CA LYS A 27 4.52 12.43 -5.61
C LYS A 27 3.80 11.12 -5.98
N HIS A 28 3.78 10.16 -5.06
CA HIS A 28 3.21 8.84 -5.30
C HIS A 28 1.78 8.77 -4.76
N GLU A 29 0.86 8.23 -5.56
CA GLU A 29 -0.58 8.31 -5.25
C GLU A 29 -1.17 6.96 -4.81
N PHE A 30 -0.54 5.84 -5.18
CA PHE A 30 -1.15 4.52 -5.06
C PHE A 30 -0.47 3.68 -3.96
N PHE A 31 -1.22 3.38 -2.90
CA PHE A 31 -0.74 2.60 -1.76
C PHE A 31 -1.59 1.36 -1.50
N GLY A 32 -0.92 0.24 -1.27
CA GLY A 32 -1.50 -1.03 -0.85
C GLY A 32 -1.16 -1.35 0.60
N ILE A 33 -2.04 -2.12 1.25
CA ILE A 33 -1.87 -2.62 2.62
C ILE A 33 -1.83 -4.14 2.59
N VAL A 34 -0.82 -4.70 3.26
CA VAL A 34 -0.73 -6.12 3.58
C VAL A 34 -1.10 -6.29 5.06
N GLU A 35 -2.23 -6.94 5.32
CA GLU A 35 -2.68 -7.24 6.68
C GLU A 35 -2.10 -8.58 7.15
N GLY A 36 -1.10 -8.49 8.02
CA GLY A 36 -0.52 -9.63 8.73
C GLY A 36 -0.59 -9.43 10.23
N LYS A 37 0.54 -9.61 10.93
CA LYS A 37 0.64 -9.25 12.36
C LYS A 37 0.57 -7.73 12.56
N PHE A 38 1.04 -6.98 11.57
CA PHE A 38 0.96 -5.53 11.45
C PHE A 38 0.33 -5.17 10.09
N ARG A 39 0.06 -3.89 9.88
CA ARG A 39 -0.37 -3.34 8.59
C ARG A 39 0.84 -2.73 7.90
N ASP A 40 1.35 -3.44 6.91
CA ASP A 40 2.49 -2.98 6.13
C ASP A 40 1.98 -2.16 4.93
N VAL A 41 2.59 -0.99 4.71
CA VAL A 41 2.25 -0.07 3.62
C VAL A 41 3.22 -0.28 2.46
N TYR A 42 2.70 -0.42 1.25
CA TYR A 42 3.47 -0.55 0.03
C TYR A 42 3.08 0.55 -0.97
N ALA A 43 4.06 1.26 -1.51
CA ALA A 43 3.87 2.03 -2.74
C ALA A 43 3.76 1.03 -3.91
N VAL A 44 2.66 1.11 -4.65
CA VAL A 44 2.37 0.23 -5.80
C VAL A 44 2.05 1.07 -7.02
N ASN A 45 2.11 0.50 -8.22
CA ASN A 45 1.62 1.20 -9.42
C ASN A 45 0.09 1.14 -9.51
N GLU A 46 -0.50 1.90 -10.45
CA GLU A 46 -1.95 1.97 -10.63
C GLU A 46 -2.57 0.61 -11.01
N GLU A 47 -1.90 -0.16 -11.88
CA GLU A 47 -2.38 -1.47 -12.33
C GLU A 47 -2.52 -2.44 -11.15
N VAL A 48 -1.49 -2.53 -10.31
CA VAL A 48 -1.52 -3.33 -9.09
C VAL A 48 -2.56 -2.80 -8.12
N TRP A 49 -2.67 -1.50 -7.93
CA TRP A 49 -3.63 -0.89 -7.01
C TRP A 49 -5.09 -1.22 -7.37
N ARG A 50 -5.41 -1.26 -8.68
CA ARG A 50 -6.74 -1.64 -9.19
C ARG A 50 -7.08 -3.10 -8.94
N GLU A 51 -6.09 -3.99 -9.06
CA GLU A 51 -6.30 -5.44 -8.92
C GLU A 51 -5.99 -5.98 -7.52
N ILE A 52 -5.51 -5.15 -6.59
CA ILE A 52 -4.90 -5.58 -5.31
C ILE A 52 -5.80 -6.50 -4.47
N GLU A 53 -7.12 -6.26 -4.50
CA GLU A 53 -8.12 -7.04 -3.75
C GLU A 53 -8.41 -8.41 -4.40
N ASN A 54 -8.10 -8.56 -5.69
CA ASN A 54 -8.24 -9.80 -6.46
C ASN A 54 -6.94 -10.60 -6.53
N LEU A 55 -5.83 -10.05 -6.02
CA LEU A 55 -4.53 -10.71 -6.09
C LEU A 55 -4.51 -11.96 -5.22
N LYS A 56 -4.32 -13.11 -5.87
CA LYS A 56 -3.99 -14.38 -5.21
C LYS A 56 -2.49 -14.52 -4.89
N ILE A 57 -1.73 -13.44 -5.02
CA ILE A 57 -0.28 -13.46 -5.04
C ILE A 57 0.27 -13.42 -3.61
N LYS A 58 1.42 -14.08 -3.39
CA LYS A 58 2.13 -14.10 -2.11
C LYS A 58 2.88 -12.78 -1.86
N PRO A 59 3.16 -12.40 -0.60
CA PRO A 59 3.60 -11.05 -0.20
C PRO A 59 4.89 -10.55 -0.84
N TYR A 60 5.79 -11.47 -1.19
CA TYR A 60 7.07 -11.16 -1.82
C TYR A 60 6.94 -10.58 -3.23
N ALA A 61 5.76 -10.65 -3.85
CA ALA A 61 5.49 -10.05 -5.14
C ALA A 61 5.10 -8.56 -5.07
N PHE A 62 5.03 -7.95 -3.88
CA PHE A 62 4.81 -6.52 -3.70
C PHE A 62 6.09 -5.72 -3.43
N GLY A 63 7.25 -6.38 -3.32
CA GLY A 63 8.52 -5.75 -2.92
C GLY A 63 8.70 -4.41 -3.62
N THR A 64 8.87 -3.34 -2.84
CA THR A 64 8.81 -1.93 -3.24
C THR A 64 9.23 -1.72 -4.70
N PHE A 65 8.26 -1.74 -5.61
CA PHE A 65 8.50 -1.47 -7.02
C PHE A 65 8.56 0.05 -7.15
N VAL A 66 9.77 0.57 -7.03
CA VAL A 66 10.12 1.94 -7.41
C VAL A 66 10.05 2.05 -8.93
#